data_AF-A0A968YQH9-F1
#
_entry.id   AF-A0A968YQH9-F1
#
_cell.length_a   1.000
_cell.length_b   1.000
_cell.length_c   1.000
_cell.angle_alpha   90.00
_cell.angle_beta   90.00
_cell.angle_gamma   90.00
#
_symmetry.space_group_name_H-M   'P 1'
#
loop_
_entity.id
_entity.type
_entity.pdbx_description
1 polymer ?
#
loop_
_entity_poly.entity_id
_entity_poly.type
_entity_poly.pdbx_seq_one_letter_code
_entity_poly.pdbx_strand_id
1 'polypeptide(L)'
;MRFQFLAVALSSTVIAVGAMPPVTAQIPFLPYLQSPNLLIHESEKGVETGWVYLDGRRLFQIAAPKGSLTERLQDIQQKLDQLSQEYFQKSDAEPNVQIRTEKN
;
A
#
# COMPACT_ATOMS: atom_id res chain seq x y z
N MET A 1 48.30 61.80 -1.83
CA MET A 1 47.33 60.80 -2.36
C MET A 1 48.14 59.54 -2.63
N ARG A 2 48.29 58.55 -1.73
CA ARG A 2 47.33 57.49 -1.31
C ARG A 2 46.59 56.88 -2.49
N PHE A 3 46.87 55.62 -2.83
CA PHE A 3 45.94 54.47 -2.79
C PHE A 3 46.72 53.16 -3.02
N GLN A 4 46.73 52.31 -2.00
CA GLN A 4 47.21 50.92 -2.06
C GLN A 4 46.04 50.07 -2.56
N PHE A 5 46.24 49.26 -3.60
CA PHE A 5 45.22 48.32 -4.06
C PHE A 5 45.59 46.90 -3.61
N LEU A 6 44.89 46.47 -2.56
CA LEU A 6 44.72 45.09 -2.11
C LEU A 6 44.21 44.25 -3.28
N ALA A 7 44.93 43.21 -3.69
CA ALA A 7 44.42 42.21 -4.63
C ALA A 7 43.70 41.10 -3.85
N VAL A 8 42.40 40.97 -4.10
CA VAL A 8 41.47 40.04 -3.46
C VAL A 8 41.76 38.60 -3.91
N ALA A 9 41.89 37.69 -2.94
CA ALA A 9 42.06 36.26 -3.17
C ALA A 9 40.79 35.65 -3.81
N LEU A 10 40.97 34.93 -4.92
CA LEU A 10 39.91 34.15 -5.56
C LEU A 10 39.64 32.87 -4.73
N SER A 11 38.55 32.85 -3.98
CA SER A 11 38.08 31.66 -3.28
C SER A 11 37.45 30.68 -4.28
N SER A 12 38.12 29.56 -4.52
CA SER A 12 37.55 28.41 -5.23
C SER A 12 36.62 27.65 -4.27
N THR A 13 35.32 27.65 -4.55
CA THR A 13 34.36 26.74 -3.91
C THR A 13 34.33 25.43 -4.67
N VAL A 14 34.74 24.34 -4.00
CA VAL A 14 34.62 22.97 -4.52
C VAL A 14 33.22 22.47 -4.17
N ILE A 15 32.35 22.29 -5.17
CA ILE A 15 31.05 21.64 -4.98
C ILE A 15 31.27 20.14 -4.98
N ALA A 16 31.31 19.54 -3.79
CA ALA A 16 31.35 18.08 -3.64
C ALA A 16 29.96 17.52 -4.01
N VAL A 17 29.83 16.95 -5.21
CA VAL A 17 28.66 16.15 -5.59
C VAL A 17 28.80 14.79 -4.91
N GLY A 18 28.14 14.63 -3.76
CA GLY A 18 28.08 13.35 -3.05
C GLY A 18 27.30 12.32 -3.86
N ALA A 19 27.97 11.22 -4.24
CA ALA A 19 27.31 10.07 -4.84
C ALA A 19 26.43 9.38 -3.77
N MET A 20 25.12 9.43 -3.95
CA MET A 20 24.20 8.68 -3.09
C MET A 20 24.27 7.19 -3.45
N PRO A 21 24.37 6.27 -2.47
CA PRO A 21 24.36 4.85 -2.75
C PRO A 21 22.99 4.42 -3.30
N PRO A 22 22.95 3.43 -4.22
CA PRO A 22 21.68 2.93 -4.76
C PRO A 22 20.86 2.29 -3.64
N VAL A 23 19.69 2.86 -3.36
CA VAL A 23 18.71 2.27 -2.44
C VAL A 23 17.93 1.21 -3.23
N THR A 24 18.24 -0.06 -2.99
CA THR A 24 17.41 -1.18 -3.45
C THR A 24 16.18 -1.28 -2.56
N ALA A 25 15.00 -0.95 -3.09
CA ALA A 25 13.74 -1.17 -2.40
C ALA A 25 13.52 -2.68 -2.20
N GLN A 26 13.63 -3.15 -0.96
CA GLN A 26 13.29 -4.53 -0.62
C GLN A 26 11.77 -4.67 -0.68
N ILE A 27 11.25 -5.46 -1.62
CA ILE A 27 9.83 -5.79 -1.68
C ILE A 27 9.57 -6.82 -0.57
N PRO A 28 8.79 -6.50 0.47
CA PRO A 28 8.46 -7.48 1.49
C PRO A 28 7.74 -8.66 0.84
N PHE A 29 8.19 -9.87 1.15
CA PHE A 29 7.60 -11.12 0.69
C PHE A 29 6.14 -11.15 1.16
N LEU A 30 5.18 -10.96 0.23
CA LEU A 30 3.77 -11.09 0.56
C LEU A 30 3.44 -12.59 0.61
N PRO A 31 2.89 -13.10 1.74
CA PRO A 31 2.49 -14.50 1.83
C PRO A 31 1.49 -14.82 0.71
N TYR A 32 1.59 -16.03 0.15
CA TYR A 32 0.66 -16.52 -0.86
C TYR A 32 -0.77 -16.43 -0.33
N LEU A 33 -1.52 -15.44 -0.81
CA LEU A 33 -2.93 -15.27 -0.46
C LEU A 33 -3.70 -16.44 -1.07
N GLN A 34 -4.07 -17.41 -0.24
CA GLN A 34 -4.83 -18.58 -0.65
C GLN A 34 -6.18 -18.13 -1.23
N SER A 35 -6.54 -18.70 -2.38
CA SER A 35 -7.86 -18.47 -2.97
C SER A 35 -8.94 -18.94 -1.99
N PRO A 36 -10.03 -18.18 -1.81
CA PRO A 36 -11.08 -18.53 -0.87
C PRO A 36 -11.72 -19.87 -1.26
N ASN A 37 -11.64 -20.86 -0.37
CA ASN A 37 -12.40 -22.11 -0.47
C ASN A 37 -13.85 -21.81 -0.06
N LEU A 38 -14.72 -21.53 -1.03
CA LEU A 38 -16.15 -21.41 -0.76
C LEU A 38 -16.83 -22.77 -1.00
N LEU A 39 -17.44 -23.33 0.05
CA LEU A 39 -18.44 -24.41 -0.05
C LEU A 39 -19.71 -23.84 -0.67
N ILE A 40 -19.71 -23.63 -1.99
CA ILE A 40 -20.88 -23.16 -2.73
C ILE A 40 -21.61 -24.41 -3.21
N HIS A 41 -22.81 -24.62 -2.67
CA HIS A 41 -23.78 -25.57 -3.18
C HIS A 41 -23.92 -25.34 -4.70
N GLU A 42 -23.63 -26.34 -5.51
CA GLU A 42 -23.69 -26.30 -6.98
C GLU A 42 -25.02 -25.71 -7.47
N SER A 43 -25.07 -24.39 -7.62
CA SER A 43 -25.95 -23.76 -8.58
C SER A 43 -25.10 -23.63 -9.83
N GLU A 44 -25.58 -24.17 -10.96
CA GLU A 44 -24.94 -24.20 -12.30
C GLU A 44 -24.36 -22.88 -12.83
N LYS A 45 -24.44 -21.79 -12.05
CA LYS A 45 -23.88 -20.48 -12.35
C LYS A 45 -22.43 -20.45 -11.86
N GLY A 46 -21.49 -20.52 -12.81
CA GLY A 46 -20.05 -20.53 -12.53
C GLY A 46 -19.59 -19.48 -11.51
N VAL A 47 -18.48 -19.75 -10.83
CA VAL A 47 -17.90 -18.86 -9.82
C VAL A 47 -16.88 -17.95 -10.48
N GLU A 48 -16.91 -16.66 -10.14
CA GLU A 48 -15.92 -15.67 -10.56
C GLU A 48 -15.14 -15.18 -9.35
N THR A 49 -13.85 -14.87 -9.56
CA THR A 49 -12.96 -14.37 -8.50
C THR A 49 -12.43 -12.98 -8.82
N GLY A 50 -12.31 -12.14 -7.80
CA GLY A 50 -11.75 -10.79 -7.92
C GLY A 50 -10.75 -10.51 -6.82
N TRP A 51 -9.70 -9.75 -7.14
CA TRP A 51 -8.72 -9.28 -6.16
C TRP A 51 -9.11 -7.91 -5.63
N VAL A 52 -8.97 -7.72 -4.31
CA VAL A 52 -9.03 -6.40 -3.67
C VAL A 52 -7.60 -5.87 -3.52
N TYR A 53 -7.40 -4.61 -3.90
CA TYR A 53 -6.11 -3.95 -3.90
C TYR A 53 -6.11 -2.74 -2.97
N LEU A 54 -4.98 -2.47 -2.33
CA LEU A 54 -4.69 -1.24 -1.60
C LEU A 54 -3.38 -0.67 -2.15
N ASP A 55 -3.44 0.54 -2.73
CA ASP A 55 -2.29 1.20 -3.38
C ASP A 55 -1.53 0.27 -4.35
N GLY A 56 -2.27 -0.51 -5.15
CA GLY A 56 -1.72 -1.46 -6.11
C GLY A 56 -1.22 -2.78 -5.52
N ARG A 57 -1.30 -2.98 -4.20
CA ARG A 57 -0.92 -4.24 -3.52
C ARG A 57 -2.15 -5.12 -3.29
N ARG A 58 -2.07 -6.40 -3.64
CA ARG A 58 -3.14 -7.38 -3.38
C ARG A 58 -3.29 -7.61 -1.87
N LEU A 59 -4.51 -7.44 -1.36
CA LEU A 59 -4.82 -7.71 0.05
C LEU A 59 -5.44 -9.08 0.25
N PHE A 60 -6.50 -9.39 -0.50
CA PHE A 60 -7.20 -10.67 -0.45
C PHE A 60 -8.00 -10.89 -1.75
N GLN A 61 -8.35 -12.15 -2.00
CA GLN A 61 -9.19 -12.54 -3.12
C GLN A 61 -10.59 -12.86 -2.61
N ILE A 62 -11.61 -12.48 -3.37
CA ILE A 62 -12.99 -12.87 -3.13
C ILE A 62 -13.48 -13.76 -4.25
N ALA A 63 -14.44 -14.63 -3.92
CA ALA A 63 -15.16 -15.43 -4.89
C ALA A 63 -16.66 -15.17 -4.74
N ALA A 64 -17.36 -15.09 -5.86
CA ALA A 64 -18.80 -14.83 -5.91
C ALA A 64 -19.43 -15.58 -7.10
N PRO A 65 -20.75 -15.85 -7.04
CA PRO A 65 -21.49 -16.30 -8.21
C PRO A 65 -21.30 -15.35 -9.40
N LYS A 66 -21.27 -15.89 -10.61
CA LYS A 66 -21.20 -15.11 -11.84
C LYS A 66 -22.32 -14.07 -11.90
N GLY A 67 -21.93 -12.81 -12.15
CA GLY A 67 -22.82 -11.67 -12.20
C GLY A 67 -23.01 -10.92 -10.86
N SER A 68 -22.58 -11.46 -9.73
CA SER A 68 -22.60 -10.74 -8.43
C SER A 68 -21.22 -10.29 -7.94
N LEU A 69 -20.15 -10.66 -8.64
CA LEU A 69 -18.78 -10.25 -8.27
C LEU A 69 -18.62 -8.72 -8.25
N THR A 70 -19.14 -8.01 -9.25
CA THR A 70 -19.04 -6.55 -9.34
C THR A 70 -19.73 -5.85 -8.18
N GLU A 71 -20.96 -6.26 -7.86
CA GLU A 71 -21.72 -5.71 -6.72
C GLU A 71 -20.97 -5.94 -5.41
N ARG A 72 -20.42 -7.15 -5.22
CA ARG A 72 -19.65 -7.48 -4.02
C ARG A 72 -18.36 -6.68 -3.90
N LEU A 73 -17.66 -6.42 -5.01
CA LEU A 73 -16.48 -5.55 -5.01
C LEU A 73 -16.85 -4.10 -4.65
N GLN A 74 -17.99 -3.61 -5.15
CA GLN A 74 -18.47 -2.26 -4.85
C GLN A 74 -18.86 -2.10 -3.37
N ASP A 75 -19.56 -3.07 -2.79
CA ASP A 75 -19.89 -3.08 -1.35
C ASP A 75 -18.62 -3.11 -0.49
N ILE A 76 -17.61 -3.90 -0.87
CA ILE A 76 -16.32 -3.92 -0.18
C ILE A 76 -15.62 -2.55 -0.28
N GLN A 77 -15.59 -1.94 -1.47
CA GLN A 77 -14.99 -0.61 -1.65
C GLN A 77 -15.66 0.41 -0.74
N GLN A 78 -16.99 0.47 -0.73
CA GLN A 78 -17.74 1.39 0.12
C GLN A 78 -17.44 1.19 1.62
N LYS A 79 -17.37 -0.07 2.06
CA LYS A 79 -17.03 -0.39 3.46
C LYS A 79 -15.60 0.01 3.81
N LEU A 80 -14.66 -0.21 2.91
CA LEU A 80 -13.27 0.20 3.11
C LEU A 80 -13.14 1.73 3.14
N ASP A 81 -13.86 2.45 2.30
CA ASP A 81 -13.89 3.92 2.30
C ASP A 81 -14.43 4.46 3.64
N GLN A 82 -15.54 3.88 4.11
CA GLN A 82 -16.11 4.24 5.41
C GLN A 82 -15.14 3.92 6.56
N LEU A 83 -14.56 2.72 6.60
CA LEU A 83 -13.58 2.32 7.61
C LEU A 83 -12.35 3.21 7.60
N SER A 84 -11.88 3.60 6.40
CA SER A 84 -10.75 4.51 6.26
C SER A 84 -11.06 5.88 6.87
N GLN A 85 -12.24 6.43 6.59
CA GLN A 85 -12.68 7.70 7.18
C GLN A 85 -12.79 7.61 8.70
N GLU A 86 -13.47 6.58 9.22
CA GLU A 86 -13.63 6.37 10.66
C GLU A 86 -12.28 6.20 11.36
N TYR A 87 -11.36 5.48 10.74
CA TYR A 87 -10.02 5.26 11.25
C TYR A 87 -9.21 6.57 11.36
N PHE A 88 -9.19 7.38 10.30
CA PHE A 88 -8.43 8.65 10.30
C PHE A 88 -9.04 9.74 11.18
N GLN A 89 -10.34 9.66 11.50
CA GLN A 89 -11.01 10.60 12.40
C GLN A 89 -10.89 10.21 13.88
N LYS A 90 -10.33 9.04 14.18
CA LYS A 90 -10.14 8.58 15.55
C LYS A 90 -8.94 9.31 16.18
N SER A 91 -9.16 9.91 17.36
CA SER A 91 -8.13 10.65 18.09
C SER A 91 -7.02 9.77 18.69
N ASP A 92 -7.28 8.48 18.85
CA ASP A 92 -6.26 7.49 19.20
C ASP A 92 -5.57 7.03 17.92
N ALA A 93 -4.32 7.46 17.74
CA ALA A 93 -3.55 7.31 16.50
C ALA A 93 -3.06 5.87 16.23
N GLU A 94 -3.28 4.92 17.15
CA GLU A 94 -2.75 3.57 17.01
C GLU A 94 -3.78 2.56 16.47
N PRO A 95 -3.46 1.85 15.37
CA PRO A 95 -4.28 0.77 14.88
C PRO A 95 -4.27 -0.41 15.86
N ASN A 96 -5.45 -0.78 16.37
CA ASN A 96 -5.62 -1.99 17.18
C ASN A 96 -5.66 -3.23 16.28
N VAL A 97 -4.48 -3.72 15.88
CA VAL A 97 -4.33 -4.96 15.09
C VAL A 97 -4.32 -6.17 16.01
N GLN A 98 -5.32 -7.05 15.88
CA GLN A 98 -5.40 -8.31 16.63
C GLN A 98 -5.06 -9.49 15.74
N ILE A 99 -4.04 -10.25 16.10
CA ILE A 99 -3.73 -11.54 15.46
C ILE A 99 -4.50 -12.63 16.21
N ARG A 100 -5.51 -13.22 15.57
CA ARG A 100 -6.27 -14.35 16.10
C ARG A 100 -5.91 -15.60 15.32
N THR A 101 -5.50 -16.65 16.03
CA THR A 101 -5.29 -17.96 15.43
C THR A 101 -6.46 -18.83 15.84
N GLU A 102 -7.33 -19.17 14.89
CA GLU A 102 -8.38 -20.16 15.12
C GLU A 102 -7.80 -21.55 14.88
N LYS A 103 -7.88 -22.41 15.89
CA LYS A 103 -7.60 -23.84 15.72
C LYS A 103 -8.75 -24.42 14.91
N ASN A 104 -8.43 -24.91 13.71
CA ASN A 104 -9.33 -25.71 12.88
C ASN A 104 -9.37 -27.15 13.42
#